data_AF-A0A3M1ZSW8-F1
#
_entry.id   AF-A0A3M1ZSW8-F1
#
_cell.length_a   1.000
_cell.length_b   1.000
_cell.length_c   1.000
_cell.angle_alpha   90.00
_cell.angle_beta   90.00
_cell.angle_gamma   90.00
#
_symmetry.space_group_name_H-M   'P 1'
#
loop_
_entity.id
_entity.type
_entity.pdbx_description
1 polymer ?
#
loop_
_entity_poly.entity_id
_entity_poly.type
_entity_poly.pdbx_seq_one_letter_code
_entity_poly.pdbx_strand_id
1 'polypeptide(L)'
;MECIHCHTKPSDFGGFEGGPSFVVAGTVYPTGHEPDLCNGVDGGVDHVAVVLTDANGVEFSIPVNGVGNFFATYADLPSGFTDPIHAKVVSDKGERVMVAALTSGDCNSCHTQDGANGAPGRIVAP
;
A
#
# COMPACT_ATOMS: atom_id res chain seq x y z
N MET A 1 -9.79 4.87 4.01
CA MET A 1 -10.24 3.47 4.18
C MET A 1 -9.05 2.51 4.26
N GLU A 2 -8.96 1.72 5.33
CA GLU A 2 -7.95 0.66 5.54
C GLU A 2 -8.23 -0.55 4.65
N CYS A 3 -7.20 -1.05 3.95
CA CYS A 3 -7.40 -2.04 2.89
C CYS A 3 -7.54 -3.45 3.45
N ILE A 4 -6.63 -3.87 4.33
CA ILE A 4 -6.64 -5.23 4.87
C ILE A 4 -7.81 -5.40 5.83
N HIS A 5 -8.07 -4.40 6.69
CA HIS A 5 -9.25 -4.44 7.56
C HIS A 5 -10.53 -4.57 6.74
N CYS A 6 -10.75 -3.70 5.74
CA CYS A 6 -11.97 -3.75 4.92
C CYS A 6 -12.16 -5.10 4.22
N HIS A 7 -11.08 -5.76 3.80
CA HIS A 7 -11.17 -7.04 3.10
C HIS A 7 -11.24 -8.27 4.01
N THR A 8 -10.76 -8.17 5.25
CA THR A 8 -10.81 -9.26 6.24
C THR A 8 -12.02 -9.18 7.17
N LYS A 9 -12.61 -7.99 7.34
CA LYS A 9 -13.83 -7.72 8.11
C LYS A 9 -14.73 -6.70 7.39
N PRO A 10 -15.22 -7.00 6.19
CA PRO A 10 -16.08 -6.10 5.44
C PRO A 10 -17.38 -5.75 6.18
N SER A 11 -17.85 -6.60 7.09
CA SER A 11 -19.03 -6.33 7.93
C SER A 11 -18.87 -5.11 8.84
N ASP A 12 -17.64 -4.77 9.26
CA ASP A 12 -17.35 -3.53 10.02
C ASP A 12 -17.64 -2.26 9.17
N PHE A 13 -17.74 -2.42 7.85
CA PHE A 13 -18.04 -1.37 6.87
C PHE A 13 -19.37 -1.58 6.13
N GLY A 14 -20.23 -2.49 6.62
CA GLY A 14 -21.53 -2.78 6.01
C GLY A 14 -21.47 -3.65 4.74
N GLY A 15 -20.35 -4.31 4.49
CA GLY A 15 -20.17 -5.28 3.41
C GLY A 15 -20.45 -6.74 3.82
N PHE A 16 -20.26 -7.66 2.87
CA PHE A 16 -20.40 -9.11 3.08
C PHE A 16 -19.03 -9.78 3.19
N GLU A 17 -18.94 -10.79 4.07
CA GLU A 17 -17.74 -11.60 4.25
C GLU A 17 -17.29 -12.32 2.97
N GLY A 18 -15.98 -12.62 2.87
CA GLY A 18 -15.39 -13.33 1.73
C GLY A 18 -14.48 -12.49 0.84
N GLY A 19 -13.97 -11.36 1.33
CA GLY A 19 -12.95 -10.58 0.64
C GLY A 19 -11.60 -11.34 0.56
N PRO A 20 -10.74 -11.01 -0.42
CA PRO A 20 -9.38 -11.56 -0.51
C PRO A 20 -8.52 -11.24 0.73
N SER A 21 -7.72 -12.22 1.17
CA SER A 21 -6.77 -12.05 2.28
C SER A 21 -5.47 -11.43 1.80
N PHE A 22 -5.35 -10.12 1.95
CA PHE A 22 -4.12 -9.39 1.69
C PHE A 22 -3.17 -9.43 2.88
N VAL A 23 -1.87 -9.45 2.60
CA VAL A 23 -0.80 -9.26 3.59
C VAL A 23 -0.19 -7.87 3.49
N VAL A 24 -0.20 -7.29 2.30
CA VAL A 24 0.14 -5.89 2.04
C VAL A 24 -0.89 -5.35 1.07
N ALA A 25 -1.42 -4.16 1.33
CA ALA A 25 -2.33 -3.47 0.43
C ALA A 25 -2.38 -1.96 0.68
N GLY A 26 -2.63 -1.20 -0.38
CA GLY A 26 -2.88 0.24 -0.30
C GLY A 26 -3.20 0.86 -1.67
N THR A 27 -3.27 2.19 -1.68
CA THR A 27 -3.53 2.97 -2.89
C THR A 27 -2.53 4.11 -3.03
N VAL A 28 -1.93 4.27 -4.21
CA VAL A 28 -1.05 5.39 -4.57
C VAL A 28 -1.87 6.46 -5.28
N TYR A 29 -1.81 7.69 -4.78
CA TYR A 29 -2.59 8.83 -5.26
C TYR A 29 -1.73 9.89 -5.97
N PRO A 30 -2.35 10.77 -6.79
CA PRO A 30 -1.66 11.89 -7.43
C PRO A 30 -1.17 12.97 -6.45
N THR A 31 -1.88 13.16 -5.33
CA THR A 31 -1.57 14.13 -4.27
C THR A 31 -1.62 13.45 -2.89
N GLY A 32 -1.51 14.22 -1.82
CA GLY A 32 -1.40 13.71 -0.45
C GLY A 32 -2.71 13.62 0.34
N HIS A 33 -3.83 14.11 -0.19
CA HIS A 33 -5.04 14.34 0.61
C HIS A 33 -6.35 14.04 -0.13
N GLU A 34 -6.30 13.08 -1.06
CA GLU A 34 -7.47 12.65 -1.79
C GLU A 34 -8.54 12.11 -0.84
N PRO A 35 -9.82 12.47 -1.09
CA PRO A 35 -10.94 11.89 -0.39
C PRO A 35 -10.94 10.36 -0.45
N ASP A 36 -11.56 9.74 0.55
CA ASP A 36 -11.85 8.31 0.50
C ASP A 36 -12.65 7.96 -0.76
N LEU A 37 -12.43 6.74 -1.27
CA LEU A 37 -13.08 6.19 -2.48
C LEU A 37 -12.73 6.90 -3.80
N CYS A 38 -11.75 7.81 -3.80
CA CYS A 38 -11.14 8.28 -5.04
C CYS A 38 -10.24 7.21 -5.66
N ASN A 39 -10.18 7.19 -6.99
CA ASN A 39 -9.15 6.45 -7.72
C ASN A 39 -7.77 7.07 -7.47
N GLY A 40 -6.75 6.22 -7.44
CA GLY A 40 -5.36 6.65 -7.41
C GLY A 40 -4.79 6.90 -8.81
N VAL A 41 -3.46 6.87 -8.92
CA VAL A 41 -2.75 7.03 -10.20
C VAL A 41 -2.93 5.81 -11.11
N ASP A 42 -2.83 6.00 -12.42
CA ASP A 42 -2.67 4.86 -13.34
C ASP A 42 -1.22 4.36 -13.27
N GLY A 43 -1.00 3.29 -12.51
CA GLY A 43 0.33 2.73 -12.31
C GLY A 43 0.98 2.17 -13.59
N GLY A 44 0.19 1.88 -14.63
CA GLY A 44 0.71 1.39 -15.90
C GLY A 44 1.34 2.46 -16.79
N VAL A 45 0.97 3.74 -16.60
CA VAL A 45 1.47 4.85 -17.44
C VAL A 45 2.86 5.29 -17.02
N ASP A 46 3.10 5.44 -15.71
CA ASP A 46 4.36 5.91 -15.13
C ASP A 46 5.20 4.77 -14.51
N HIS A 47 4.87 3.50 -14.82
CA HIS A 47 5.48 2.28 -14.26
C HIS A 47 5.60 2.33 -12.74
N VAL A 48 4.51 2.73 -12.07
CA VAL A 48 4.51 2.91 -10.62
C VAL A 48 4.49 1.56 -9.93
N ALA A 49 5.41 1.37 -8.98
CA ALA A 49 5.45 0.19 -8.13
C ALA A 49 5.73 0.57 -6.67
N VAL A 50 5.25 -0.27 -5.76
CA VAL A 50 5.62 -0.22 -4.34
C VAL A 50 6.66 -1.29 -4.10
N VAL A 51 7.86 -0.89 -3.69
CA VAL A 51 8.93 -1.80 -3.31
C VAL A 51 8.96 -1.89 -1.80
N LEU A 52 8.86 -3.12 -1.29
CA LEU A 52 9.02 -3.45 0.11
C LEU A 52 10.38 -4.07 0.33
N THR A 53 11.03 -3.70 1.43
CA THR A 53 12.27 -4.31 1.90
C THR A 53 12.03 -4.86 3.30
N ASP A 54 12.21 -6.16 3.47
CA ASP A 54 12.00 -6.85 4.75
C ASP A 54 13.20 -6.69 5.72
N ALA A 55 13.09 -7.24 6.93
CA ALA A 55 14.17 -7.14 7.93
C ALA A 55 15.46 -7.88 7.54
N ASN A 56 15.39 -8.83 6.61
CA ASN A 56 16.53 -9.56 6.07
C ASN A 56 17.13 -8.87 4.84
N GLY A 57 16.56 -7.76 4.38
CA GLY A 57 16.97 -7.04 3.18
C GLY A 57 16.42 -7.63 1.88
N VAL A 58 15.41 -8.51 1.95
CA VAL A 58 14.73 -9.03 0.76
C VAL A 58 13.82 -7.97 0.19
N GLU A 59 14.03 -7.63 -1.08
CA GLU A 59 13.16 -6.71 -1.81
C GLU A 59 12.04 -7.45 -2.55
N PHE A 60 10.84 -6.87 -2.52
CA PHE A 60 9.66 -7.34 -3.22
C PHE A 60 8.93 -6.16 -3.87
N SER A 61 8.74 -6.22 -5.19
CA SER A 61 8.11 -5.15 -5.97
C SER A 61 6.68 -5.51 -6.33
N ILE A 62 5.73 -4.65 -5.96
CA ILE A 62 4.30 -4.81 -6.22
C ILE A 62 3.89 -3.75 -7.25
N PRO A 63 3.45 -4.14 -8.46
CA PRO A 63 2.98 -3.18 -9.44
C PRO A 63 1.69 -2.50 -8.96
N VAL A 64 1.60 -1.20 -9.22
CA VAL A 64 0.36 -0.44 -9.02
C VAL A 64 -0.53 -0.63 -10.26
N ASN A 65 -1.80 -0.96 -10.05
CA ASN A 65 -2.73 -1.15 -11.16
C ASN A 65 -3.25 0.18 -11.75
N GLY A 66 -4.10 0.11 -12.78
CA GLY A 66 -4.62 1.29 -13.47
C GLY A 66 -5.57 2.19 -12.68
N VAL A 67 -5.87 1.86 -11.42
CA VAL A 67 -6.67 2.70 -10.49
C VAL A 67 -5.92 3.02 -9.19
N GLY A 68 -4.61 2.77 -9.17
CA GLY A 68 -3.73 3.15 -8.06
C GLY A 68 -3.60 2.10 -6.96
N ASN A 69 -4.29 0.97 -7.06
CA ASN A 69 -4.24 -0.05 -6.01
C ASN A 69 -3.04 -0.97 -6.20
N PHE A 70 -2.42 -1.35 -5.09
CA PHE A 70 -1.42 -2.41 -5.01
C PHE A 70 -1.80 -3.36 -3.88
N PHE A 71 -1.51 -4.63 -4.05
CA PHE A 71 -1.73 -5.64 -3.03
C PHE A 71 -0.86 -6.87 -3.26
N ALA A 72 -0.63 -7.61 -2.18
CA ALA A 72 0.01 -8.91 -2.19
C ALA A 72 -0.71 -9.84 -1.20
N THR A 73 -0.65 -11.13 -1.48
CA THR A 73 -1.08 -12.22 -0.61
C THR A 73 0.14 -13.01 -0.12
N TYR A 74 -0.04 -13.93 0.83
CA TYR A 74 1.05 -14.82 1.26
C TYR A 74 1.67 -15.64 0.12
N ALA A 75 0.91 -15.90 -0.96
CA ALA A 75 1.43 -16.63 -2.12
C ALA A 75 2.34 -15.77 -3.01
N ASP A 76 2.21 -14.44 -2.92
CA ASP A 76 3.02 -13.50 -3.71
C ASP A 76 4.33 -13.14 -3.02
N LEU A 77 4.36 -13.19 -1.68
CA LEU A 77 5.53 -12.81 -0.91
C LEU A 77 6.71 -13.79 -1.10
N PRO A 78 7.95 -13.29 -1.11
CA PRO A 78 9.13 -14.15 -1.02
C PRO A 78 9.12 -15.04 0.21
N SER A 79 9.71 -16.23 0.10
CA SER A 79 9.87 -17.14 1.24
C SER A 79 10.72 -16.47 2.33
N GLY A 80 10.22 -16.48 3.57
CA GLY A 80 10.91 -15.88 4.72
C GLY A 80 10.76 -14.36 4.85
N PHE A 81 9.88 -13.74 4.06
CA PHE A 81 9.57 -12.32 4.19
C PHE A 81 9.07 -11.99 5.60
N THR A 82 9.76 -11.07 6.29
CA THR A 82 9.49 -10.77 7.71
C THR A 82 9.56 -9.28 8.04
N ASP A 83 8.73 -8.90 9.01
CA ASP A 83 8.77 -7.58 9.64
C ASP A 83 10.06 -7.35 10.45
N PRO A 84 10.45 -6.08 10.67
CA PRO A 84 9.81 -4.87 10.14
C PRO A 84 10.15 -4.62 8.67
N ILE A 85 9.19 -4.06 7.92
CA ILE A 85 9.35 -3.74 6.49
C ILE A 85 9.55 -2.24 6.28
N HIS A 86 10.34 -1.87 5.27
CA HIS A 86 10.39 -0.52 4.73
C HIS A 86 9.69 -0.50 3.38
N ALA A 87 9.07 0.62 3.04
CA ALA A 87 8.39 0.80 1.77
C ALA A 87 8.98 1.99 1.00
N LYS A 88 9.01 1.89 -0.32
CA LYS A 88 9.19 3.04 -1.21
C LYS A 88 8.26 2.91 -2.42
N VAL A 89 7.82 4.06 -2.92
CA VAL A 89 7.14 4.14 -4.22
C VAL A 89 8.19 4.49 -5.26
N VAL A 90 8.23 3.75 -6.36
CA VAL A 90 9.12 4.03 -7.50
C VAL A 90 8.27 4.27 -8.74
N SER A 91 8.80 5.09 -9.66
CA SER A 91 8.24 5.34 -10.99
C SER A 91 9.37 5.75 -11.94
N ASP A 92 9.05 5.97 -13.21
CA ASP A 92 10.01 6.54 -14.17
C ASP A 92 10.52 7.94 -13.77
N LYS A 93 9.81 8.65 -12.89
CA LYS A 93 10.12 10.02 -12.46
C LYS A 93 11.02 10.08 -11.21
N GLY A 94 11.18 8.96 -10.51
CA GLY A 94 12.02 8.88 -9.31
C GLY A 94 11.48 7.92 -8.26
N GLU A 95 11.88 8.15 -7.01
CA GLU A 95 11.45 7.35 -5.86
C GLU A 95 11.05 8.22 -4.68
N ARG A 96 10.08 7.73 -3.90
CA ARG A 96 9.62 8.31 -2.64
C ARG A 96 9.75 7.26 -1.54
N VAL A 97 10.70 7.49 -0.65
CA VAL A 97 11.11 6.51 0.38
C VAL A 97 10.41 6.80 1.70
N MET A 98 9.86 5.77 2.32
CA MET A 98 9.33 5.85 3.68
C MET A 98 10.49 5.87 4.69
N VAL A 99 10.43 6.78 5.66
CA VAL A 99 11.49 6.95 6.67
C VAL A 99 11.33 5.97 7.84
N ALA A 100 10.10 5.59 8.17
CA ALA A 100 9.80 4.68 9.27
C ALA A 100 9.63 3.25 8.78
N ALA A 101 10.02 2.28 9.60
CA ALA A 101 9.70 0.88 9.38
C ALA A 101 8.26 0.59 9.82
N LEU A 102 7.62 -0.34 9.13
CA LEU A 102 6.26 -0.81 9.37
C LEU A 102 6.27 -2.22 9.95
N THR A 103 5.25 -2.55 10.73
CA THR A 103 4.98 -3.92 11.22
C THR A 103 3.59 -4.40 10.77
N SER A 104 3.02 -3.74 9.77
CA SER A 104 1.72 -4.03 9.19
C SER A 104 1.75 -3.66 7.72
N GLY A 105 1.19 -4.52 6.87
CA GLY A 105 1.02 -4.24 5.45
C GLY A 105 -0.28 -3.50 5.11
N ASP A 106 -1.11 -3.13 6.10
CA ASP A 106 -2.27 -2.26 5.84
C ASP A 106 -1.84 -0.81 5.71
N CYS A 107 -1.29 -0.44 4.56
CA CYS A 107 -0.62 0.85 4.38
C CYS A 107 -1.58 2.03 4.59
N ASN A 108 -2.87 1.85 4.28
CA ASN A 108 -3.89 2.87 4.43
C ASN A 108 -4.32 3.13 5.89
N SER A 109 -3.87 2.30 6.86
CA SER A 109 -4.05 2.57 8.29
C SER A 109 -3.27 3.79 8.79
N CYS A 110 -2.09 4.03 8.21
CA CYS A 110 -1.31 5.25 8.44
C CYS A 110 -1.55 6.29 7.34
N HIS A 111 -1.65 5.85 6.08
CA HIS A 111 -1.83 6.73 4.93
C HIS A 111 -3.30 7.05 4.64
N THR A 112 -3.98 7.63 5.63
CA THR A 112 -5.34 8.16 5.51
C THR A 112 -5.36 9.46 4.71
N GLN A 113 -6.55 10.03 4.47
CA GLN A 113 -6.68 11.33 3.80
C GLN A 113 -5.82 12.42 4.46
N ASP A 114 -5.84 12.51 5.79
CA ASP A 114 -5.12 13.55 6.53
C ASP A 114 -3.85 13.00 7.21
N GLY A 115 -3.56 11.71 7.01
CA GLY A 115 -2.50 10.99 7.68
C GLY A 115 -2.87 10.55 9.10
N ALA A 116 -2.26 9.46 9.54
CA ALA A 116 -2.35 8.93 10.88
C ALA A 116 -0.98 8.40 11.32
N ASN A 117 -0.76 8.29 12.63
CA ASN A 117 0.46 7.71 13.21
C ASN A 117 1.78 8.36 12.70
N GLY A 118 1.74 9.66 12.39
CA GLY A 118 2.90 10.41 11.89
C GLY A 118 3.09 10.38 10.37
N ALA A 119 2.25 9.67 9.61
CA ALA A 119 2.21 9.79 8.17
C ALA A 119 1.60 11.14 7.75
N PRO A 120 2.06 11.76 6.65
CA PRO A 120 1.61 13.09 6.22
C PRO A 120 0.26 13.10 5.50
N GLY A 121 -0.29 11.94 5.13
CA GLY A 121 -1.42 11.82 4.22
C GLY A 121 -1.33 10.55 3.37
N ARG A 122 -2.00 10.56 2.22
CA ARG A 122 -1.98 9.49 1.22
C ARG A 122 -0.58 9.12 0.75
N ILE A 123 -0.43 7.89 0.28
CA ILE A 123 0.77 7.46 -0.45
C ILE A 123 0.73 8.17 -1.81
N VAL A 124 1.81 8.83 -2.18
CA VAL A 124 1.88 9.65 -3.40
C VAL A 124 2.93 9.07 -4.33
N ALA A 125 2.66 9.12 -5.65
CA ALA A 125 3.69 8.84 -6.64
C ALA A 125 4.86 9.86 -6.51
N PRO A 126 6.08 9.48 -6.91
CA PRO A 126 7.25 10.36 -6.91
C PRO A 126 7.10 11.63 -7.76
#